data_AF-A0AAE1MGH3-F1
#
_entry.id   AF-A0AAE1MGH3-F1
#
_cell.length_a   1.000
_cell.length_b   1.000
_cell.length_c   1.000
_cell.angle_alpha   90.00
_cell.angle_beta   90.00
_cell.angle_gamma   90.00
#
_symmetry.space_group_name_H-M   'P 1'
#
loop_
_entity.id
_entity.type
_entity.pdbx_description
1 polymer ?
#
loop_
_entity_poly.entity_id
_entity_poly.type
_entity_poly.pdbx_seq_one_letter_code
_entity_poly.pdbx_strand_id
1 'polypeptide(L)'
;MSPCFHPPPTNDGAPPPPPLSTNPNLTTYLYHTDVDIVSCTWSHSILGRSLHLHLHQAPYDSPLLPSTSLTSASFHLHIKPFILWKKHGTKKLSPNALVFWNLSKVKFGSGPEPHSGFYVALVVDKKMILLVSDLNKDAPKLKLASPRIPSF
;
A
#
# COMPACT_ATOMS: atom_id res chain seq x y z
N MET A 1 -49.21 39.17 -25.56
CA MET A 1 -48.41 38.08 -26.15
C MET A 1 -47.52 37.53 -25.06
N SER A 2 -47.87 36.38 -24.48
CA SER A 2 -47.07 35.71 -23.45
C SER A 2 -46.67 34.33 -24.01
N PRO A 3 -45.40 33.92 -23.96
CA PRO A 3 -44.99 32.62 -24.47
C PRO A 3 -45.24 31.55 -23.40
N CYS A 4 -45.92 30.47 -23.78
CA CYS A 4 -46.02 29.27 -22.96
C CYS A 4 -44.67 28.56 -22.93
N PHE A 5 -44.07 28.42 -21.76
CA PHE A 5 -42.92 27.53 -21.56
C PHE A 5 -43.43 26.13 -21.24
N HIS A 6 -43.14 25.17 -22.12
CA HIS A 6 -43.33 23.75 -21.85
C HIS A 6 -42.04 23.19 -21.20
N PRO A 7 -42.12 22.49 -20.06
CA PRO A 7 -40.97 21.76 -19.52
C PRO A 7 -40.68 20.51 -20.38
N PRO A 8 -39.41 20.09 -20.51
CA PRO A 8 -39.05 18.91 -21.28
C PRO A 8 -39.56 17.62 -20.60
N PRO A 9 -39.84 16.55 -21.36
CA PRO A 9 -40.27 15.29 -20.79
C PRO A 9 -39.15 14.69 -19.92
N THR A 10 -39.52 14.27 -18.71
CA THR A 10 -38.68 13.49 -17.81
C THR A 10 -38.27 12.19 -18.50
N ASN A 11 -36.97 12.04 -18.74
CA ASN A 11 -36.38 10.82 -19.25
C ASN A 11 -36.36 9.77 -18.11
N ASP A 12 -37.46 9.04 -17.98
CA ASP A 12 -37.55 7.84 -17.15
C ASP A 12 -36.67 6.74 -17.78
N GLY A 13 -35.63 6.30 -17.07
CA GLY A 13 -34.92 5.07 -17.43
C GLY A 13 -33.40 5.06 -17.34
N ALA A 14 -32.76 5.94 -16.56
CA ALA A 14 -31.38 5.66 -16.14
C ALA A 14 -31.41 4.60 -15.02
N PRO A 15 -30.76 3.42 -15.18
CA PRO A 15 -30.61 2.50 -14.06
C PRO A 15 -29.90 3.23 -12.92
N PRO A 16 -30.26 2.97 -11.65
CA PRO A 16 -29.56 3.58 -10.52
C PRO A 16 -28.06 3.32 -10.68
N PRO A 17 -27.19 4.30 -10.40
CA PRO A 17 -25.76 4.05 -10.40
C PRO A 17 -25.50 2.82 -9.51
N PRO A 18 -24.64 1.89 -9.95
CA PRO A 18 -24.32 0.72 -9.13
C PRO A 18 -23.94 1.22 -7.73
N PRO A 19 -24.37 0.52 -6.66
CA PRO A 19 -24.07 0.96 -5.31
C PRO A 19 -22.57 1.22 -5.26
N LEU A 20 -22.19 2.46 -4.96
CA LEU A 20 -20.80 2.84 -4.78
C LEU A 20 -20.33 2.00 -3.61
N SER A 21 -19.69 0.86 -3.91
CA SER A 21 -19.13 -0.04 -2.92
C SER A 21 -18.26 0.82 -2.03
N THR A 22 -18.77 1.12 -0.83
CA THR A 22 -18.18 2.10 0.09
C THR A 22 -16.84 1.60 0.64
N ASN A 23 -16.45 0.38 0.25
CA ASN A 23 -15.12 -0.15 0.44
C ASN A 23 -14.41 -0.27 -0.92
N PRO A 24 -13.38 0.54 -1.19
CA PRO A 24 -12.56 0.35 -2.38
C PRO A 24 -11.82 -0.98 -2.24
N ASN A 25 -11.81 -1.79 -3.30
CA ASN A 25 -11.05 -3.04 -3.38
C ASN A 25 -9.52 -2.84 -3.34
N LEU A 26 -9.07 -1.59 -3.18
CA LEU A 26 -7.69 -1.19 -3.21
C LEU A 26 -7.47 0.01 -2.28
N THR A 27 -6.38 -0.01 -1.52
CA THR A 27 -5.95 1.11 -0.67
C THR A 27 -4.46 1.29 -0.81
N THR A 28 -4.02 2.46 -1.28
CA THR A 28 -2.61 2.81 -1.45
C THR A 28 -2.21 3.88 -0.44
N TYR A 29 -1.14 3.62 0.30
CA TYR A 29 -0.46 4.58 1.17
C TYR A 29 0.86 5.00 0.51
N LEU A 30 1.12 6.30 0.50
CA LEU A 30 2.40 6.87 0.10
C LEU A 30 3.15 7.32 1.35
N TYR A 31 4.35 6.79 1.54
CA TYR A 31 5.22 7.13 2.65
C TYR A 31 6.42 7.90 2.12
N HIS A 32 6.59 9.13 2.59
CA HIS A 32 7.82 9.88 2.39
C HIS A 32 8.81 9.46 3.46
N THR A 33 9.94 8.91 3.04
CA THR A 33 11.06 8.54 3.93
C THR A 33 12.24 9.47 3.68
N ASP A 34 13.26 9.41 4.54
CA ASP A 34 14.47 10.22 4.37
C ASP A 34 15.29 9.85 3.13
N VAL A 35 15.01 8.67 2.55
CA VAL A 35 15.73 8.14 1.39
C VAL A 35 14.91 8.35 0.13
N ASP A 36 13.64 7.97 0.15
CA ASP A 36 12.78 7.93 -1.05
C ASP A 36 11.28 7.86 -0.70
N ILE A 37 10.43 7.84 -1.73
CA ILE A 37 9.00 7.57 -1.60
C ILE A 37 8.76 6.06 -1.69
N VAL A 38 8.03 5.53 -0.72
CA VAL A 38 7.56 4.13 -0.71
C VAL A 38 6.05 4.12 -0.86
N SER A 39 5.56 3.43 -1.87
CA SER A 39 4.13 3.13 -1.99
C SER A 39 3.82 1.75 -1.43
N CYS A 40 2.70 1.65 -0.74
CA CYS A 40 2.19 0.43 -0.11
C CYS A 40 0.72 0.28 -0.46
N THR A 41 0.40 -0.72 -1.27
CA THR A 41 -0.94 -0.96 -1.79
C THR A 41 -1.48 -2.27 -1.25
N TRP A 42 -2.57 -2.17 -0.50
CA TRP A 42 -3.41 -3.31 -0.13
C TRP A 42 -4.50 -3.50 -1.18
N SER A 43 -4.77 -4.74 -1.56
CA SER A 43 -5.89 -5.07 -2.45
C SER A 43 -6.71 -6.23 -1.92
N HIS A 44 -7.98 -6.22 -2.29
CA HIS A 44 -8.96 -7.25 -2.00
C HIS A 44 -9.74 -7.57 -3.26
N SER A 45 -9.75 -8.84 -3.63
CA SER A 45 -10.56 -9.36 -4.73
C SER A 45 -11.19 -10.68 -4.30
N ILE A 46 -12.04 -11.23 -5.17
CA ILE A 46 -12.66 -12.56 -4.98
C ILE A 46 -11.57 -13.65 -4.80
N LEU A 47 -10.38 -13.45 -5.38
CA LEU A 47 -9.26 -14.39 -5.32
C LEU A 47 -8.43 -14.26 -4.03
N GLY A 48 -8.76 -13.30 -3.15
CA GLY A 48 -8.09 -13.08 -1.88
C GLY A 48 -7.54 -11.66 -1.75
N ARG A 49 -6.56 -11.50 -0.85
CA ARG A 49 -5.92 -10.20 -0.59
C ARG A 49 -4.47 -10.19 -1.07
N SER A 50 -3.93 -9.01 -1.29
CA SER A 50 -2.50 -8.87 -1.53
C SER A 50 -1.94 -7.55 -1.02
N LEU A 51 -0.64 -7.54 -0.80
CA LEU A 51 0.15 -6.37 -0.44
C LEU A 51 1.22 -6.16 -1.50
N HIS A 52 1.28 -4.97 -2.07
CA HIS A 52 2.30 -4.55 -2.99
C HIS A 52 3.08 -3.36 -2.41
N LEU A 53 4.39 -3.51 -2.25
CA LEU A 53 5.29 -2.41 -1.91
C LEU A 53 6.08 -2.02 -3.15
N HIS A 54 6.26 -0.72 -3.36
CA HIS A 54 7.10 -0.22 -4.44
C HIS A 54 7.95 0.94 -3.93
N LEU A 55 9.26 0.76 -4.02
CA LEU A 55 10.27 1.74 -3.66
C LEU A 55 10.67 2.51 -4.92
N HIS A 56 10.41 3.82 -4.92
CA HIS A 56 10.78 4.71 -6.01
C HIS A 56 12.15 5.32 -5.68
N GLN A 57 13.25 4.72 -6.15
CA GLN A 57 14.58 5.29 -5.91
C GLN A 57 14.92 6.36 -6.93
N ALA A 58 15.16 7.58 -6.47
CA ALA A 58 15.82 8.59 -7.28
C ALA A 58 17.32 8.22 -7.39
N PRO A 59 17.94 8.27 -8.58
CA PRO A 59 19.38 8.07 -8.70
C PRO A 59 20.11 9.12 -7.86
N TYR A 60 20.98 8.68 -6.96
CA TYR A 60 21.91 9.55 -6.24
C TYR A 60 22.70 10.38 -7.25
N ASP A 61 22.78 11.70 -7.04
CA ASP A 61 23.53 12.65 -7.85
C ASP A 61 24.96 12.16 -8.12
N SER A 62 25.15 11.49 -9.25
CA SER A 62 26.46 11.25 -9.84
C SER A 62 26.52 12.11 -11.10
N PRO A 63 27.27 13.24 -11.06
CA PRO A 63 27.29 14.24 -12.15
C PRO A 63 27.97 13.75 -13.44
N LEU A 64 28.25 12.45 -13.58
CA LEU A 64 29.01 11.86 -14.68
C LEU A 64 28.22 10.87 -15.55
N LEU A 65 26.93 10.62 -15.29
CA LEU A 65 26.10 9.74 -16.12
C LEU A 65 24.74 10.38 -16.39
N PRO A 66 24.20 10.28 -17.62
CA PRO A 66 22.87 10.80 -17.91
C PRO A 66 21.83 10.06 -17.03
N SER A 67 21.23 10.79 -16.11
CA SER A 67 20.14 10.36 -15.24
C SER A 67 18.94 9.88 -16.04
N THR A 68 18.82 8.58 -16.32
CA THR A 68 17.58 8.01 -16.91
C THR A 68 17.17 6.64 -16.36
N SER A 69 17.90 6.05 -15.42
CA SER A 69 17.49 4.79 -14.77
C SER A 69 16.97 5.04 -13.36
N LEU A 70 15.68 5.37 -13.21
CA LEU A 70 14.98 5.19 -11.94
C LEU A 70 14.98 3.69 -11.62
N THR A 71 15.79 3.24 -10.65
CA THR A 71 15.74 1.85 -10.21
C THR A 71 14.55 1.68 -9.29
N SER A 72 13.39 1.35 -9.86
CA SER A 72 12.20 1.02 -9.10
C SER A 72 12.24 -0.43 -8.65
N ALA A 73 12.07 -0.69 -7.35
CA ALA A 73 12.06 -2.04 -6.81
C ALA A 73 10.70 -2.36 -6.18
N SER A 74 10.14 -3.53 -6.49
CA SER A 74 8.80 -3.91 -6.04
C SER A 74 8.73 -5.28 -5.34
N PHE A 75 7.83 -5.37 -4.36
CA PHE A 75 7.56 -6.56 -3.56
C PHE A 75 6.06 -6.82 -3.52
N HIS A 76 5.64 -7.98 -4.02
CA HIS A 76 4.23 -8.40 -4.01
C HIS A 76 4.05 -9.66 -3.18
N LEU A 77 3.16 -9.59 -2.19
CA LEU A 77 2.79 -10.67 -1.30
C LEU A 77 1.30 -11.01 -1.46
N HIS A 78 1.01 -12.23 -1.89
CA HIS A 78 -0.35 -12.75 -2.00
C HIS A 78 -0.78 -13.46 -0.71
N ILE A 79 -1.97 -13.11 -0.23
CA ILE A 79 -2.57 -13.59 1.01
C ILE A 79 -3.68 -14.55 0.64
N LYS A 80 -3.37 -15.85 0.71
CA LYS A 80 -4.30 -16.91 0.30
C LYS A 80 -4.98 -17.53 1.53
N PRO A 81 -6.33 -17.62 1.56
CA PRO A 81 -7.05 -18.11 2.74
C PRO A 81 -6.85 -19.62 3.04
N PHE A 82 -6.60 -20.44 2.01
CA PHE A 82 -6.61 -21.91 2.16
C PHE A 82 -5.27 -22.61 1.84
N ILE A 83 -4.26 -21.87 1.40
CA ILE A 83 -2.95 -22.43 1.02
C ILE A 83 -1.92 -22.07 2.08
N LEU A 84 -0.93 -22.93 2.32
CA LEU A 84 0.27 -22.64 3.13
C LEU A 84 1.14 -21.57 2.42
N TRP A 85 0.66 -20.34 2.38
CA TRP A 85 1.44 -19.19 1.93
C TRP A 85 2.44 -18.78 3.02
N LYS A 86 3.51 -18.09 2.63
CA LYS A 86 4.52 -17.58 3.57
C LYS A 86 3.95 -16.40 4.36
N LYS A 87 3.29 -16.71 5.47
CA LYS A 87 2.66 -15.74 6.37
C LYS A 87 3.66 -14.76 6.97
N HIS A 88 4.92 -15.16 7.14
CA HIS A 88 5.99 -14.29 7.59
C HIS A 88 7.28 -14.60 6.84
N GLY A 89 8.23 -13.67 6.88
CA GLY A 89 9.55 -13.89 6.33
C GLY A 89 10.24 -12.60 5.90
N THR A 90 11.28 -12.79 5.11
CA THR A 90 12.12 -11.74 4.55
C THR A 90 12.33 -11.97 3.07
N LYS A 91 12.42 -10.90 2.28
CA LYS A 91 12.75 -10.96 0.85
C LYS A 91 13.64 -9.78 0.49
N LYS A 92 14.69 -10.06 -0.27
CA LYS A 92 15.56 -9.04 -0.85
C LYS A 92 14.82 -8.36 -2.00
N LEU A 93 14.72 -7.03 -1.92
CA LEU A 93 14.04 -6.17 -2.88
C LEU A 93 15.03 -5.55 -3.87
N SER A 94 16.21 -5.16 -3.40
CA SER A 94 17.36 -4.68 -4.19
C SER A 94 18.67 -5.05 -3.47
N PRO A 95 19.86 -4.79 -4.02
CA PRO A 95 21.14 -5.07 -3.36
C PRO A 95 21.21 -4.61 -1.89
N ASN A 96 20.59 -3.45 -1.61
CA ASN A 96 20.63 -2.79 -0.31
C ASN A 96 19.27 -2.78 0.41
N ALA A 97 18.21 -3.32 -0.19
CA ALA A 97 16.86 -3.28 0.36
C ALA A 97 16.32 -4.66 0.75
N LEU A 98 15.77 -4.78 1.96
CA LEU A 98 15.12 -5.99 2.50
C LEU A 98 13.73 -5.65 3.00
N VAL A 99 12.75 -6.46 2.60
CA VAL A 99 11.38 -6.41 3.11
C VAL A 99 11.19 -7.53 4.11
N PHE A 100 10.63 -7.21 5.27
CA PHE A 100 10.22 -8.14 6.31
C PHE A 100 8.70 -8.06 6.48
N TRP A 101 8.05 -9.20 6.71
CA TRP A 101 6.63 -9.23 6.98
C TRP A 101 6.28 -10.31 7.99
N ASN A 102 5.23 -10.06 8.77
CA ASN A 102 4.53 -11.09 9.52
C ASN A 102 3.04 -10.80 9.53
N LEU A 103 2.29 -11.73 8.92
CA LEU A 103 0.85 -11.74 8.77
C LEU A 103 0.27 -13.03 9.40
N SER A 104 1.00 -13.67 10.32
CA SER A 104 0.63 -14.98 10.87
C SER A 104 -0.64 -14.94 11.71
N LYS A 105 -0.92 -13.79 12.33
CA LYS A 105 -2.09 -13.53 13.18
C LYS A 105 -3.00 -12.45 12.58
N VAL A 106 -2.88 -12.20 11.27
CA VAL A 106 -3.58 -11.10 10.62
C VAL A 106 -5.09 -11.30 10.72
N LYS A 107 -5.79 -10.23 11.11
CA LYS A 107 -7.25 -10.15 11.07
C LYS A 107 -7.62 -9.08 10.07
N PHE A 108 -8.55 -9.37 9.18
CA PHE A 108 -9.05 -8.41 8.20
C PHE A 108 -10.50 -8.04 8.51
N GLY A 109 -10.87 -6.81 8.18
CA GLY A 109 -12.27 -6.37 8.18
C GLY A 109 -12.94 -6.58 6.83
N SER A 110 -13.91 -5.71 6.50
CA SER A 110 -14.56 -5.65 5.18
C SER A 110 -13.66 -5.06 4.09
N GLY A 111 -12.65 -4.27 4.47
CA GLY A 111 -11.74 -3.62 3.53
C GLY A 111 -10.52 -4.45 3.10
N PRO A 112 -9.68 -3.88 2.23
CA PRO A 112 -8.46 -4.53 1.75
C PRO A 112 -7.33 -4.54 2.76
N GLU A 113 -7.30 -3.55 3.65
CA GLU A 113 -6.28 -3.43 4.69
C GLU A 113 -6.52 -4.39 5.86
N PRO A 114 -5.44 -4.88 6.49
CA PRO A 114 -5.53 -5.63 7.73
C PRO A 114 -5.93 -4.74 8.91
N HIS A 115 -6.75 -5.29 9.81
CA HIS A 115 -7.18 -4.62 11.03
C HIS A 115 -6.20 -4.80 12.20
N SER A 116 -5.64 -6.00 12.38
CA SER A 116 -4.71 -6.30 13.48
C SER A 116 -3.82 -7.51 13.21
N GLY A 117 -2.79 -7.72 14.04
CA GLY A 117 -1.93 -8.90 14.03
C GLY A 117 -0.97 -8.94 12.84
N PHE A 118 -0.48 -7.78 12.41
CA PHE A 118 0.33 -7.66 11.20
C PHE A 118 1.49 -6.68 11.37
N TYR A 119 2.62 -6.96 10.71
CA TYR A 119 3.61 -5.93 10.41
C TYR A 119 4.25 -6.15 9.04
N VAL A 120 4.71 -5.05 8.47
CA VAL A 120 5.52 -4.98 7.25
C VAL A 120 6.60 -3.94 7.48
N ALA A 121 7.86 -4.29 7.25
CA ALA A 121 8.98 -3.37 7.38
C ALA A 121 9.86 -3.38 6.14
N LEU A 122 10.38 -2.21 5.77
CA LEU A 122 11.36 -2.04 4.70
C LEU A 122 12.65 -1.48 5.30
N VAL A 123 13.75 -2.18 5.04
CA VAL A 123 15.11 -1.80 5.44
C VAL A 123 15.91 -1.48 4.20
N VAL A 124 16.52 -0.30 4.15
CA VAL A 124 17.45 0.12 3.09
C VAL A 124 18.76 0.53 3.74
N ASP A 125 19.89 0.04 3.23
CA ASP A 125 21.23 0.33 3.77
C ASP A 125 21.35 0.08 5.29
N LYS A 126 20.76 -1.04 5.76
CA LYS A 126 20.67 -1.44 7.17
C LYS A 126 19.86 -0.48 8.07
N LYS A 127 19.17 0.51 7.51
CA LYS A 127 18.24 1.39 8.22
C LYS A 127 16.80 1.01 7.88
N MET A 128 15.96 0.78 8.89
CA MET A 128 14.53 0.59 8.63
C MET A 128 13.90 1.95 8.33
N ILE A 129 13.40 2.09 7.10
CA ILE A 129 12.84 3.34 6.57
C ILE A 129 11.31 3.34 6.59
N LEU A 130 10.68 2.18 6.72
CA LEU A 130 9.23 2.03 6.83
C LEU A 130 8.90 0.88 7.78
N LEU A 131 7.92 1.13 8.67
CA LEU A 131 7.22 0.09 9.42
C LEU A 131 5.73 0.40 9.41
N VAL A 132 4.96 -0.54 8.88
CA VAL A 132 3.49 -0.52 8.90
C VAL A 132 3.06 -1.66 9.80
N SER A 133 2.36 -1.34 10.89
CA SER A 133 1.83 -2.34 11.83
C SER A 133 0.51 -1.88 12.45
N ASP A 134 -0.18 -2.80 13.11
CA ASP A 134 -1.41 -2.53 13.84
C ASP A 134 -1.20 -1.78 15.17
N LEU A 135 0.05 -1.64 15.61
CA LEU A 135 0.42 -1.03 16.90
C LEU A 135 0.35 0.51 16.92
N ASN A 136 0.03 1.17 15.80
CA ASN A 136 0.13 2.63 15.66
C ASN A 136 -1.22 3.35 15.41
N LYS A 137 -2.36 2.74 15.73
CA LYS A 137 -3.67 3.35 15.42
C LYS A 137 -3.93 4.68 16.15
N ASP A 138 -3.23 4.97 17.24
CA ASP A 138 -3.40 6.21 18.04
C ASP A 138 -2.19 7.18 17.99
N ALA A 139 -1.17 6.90 17.17
CA ALA A 139 -0.05 7.82 16.99
C ALA A 139 -0.23 8.63 15.69
N PRO A 140 -0.12 9.98 15.72
CA PRO A 140 -0.16 10.78 14.51
C PRO A 140 0.96 10.33 13.59
N LYS A 141 0.63 9.60 12.52
CA LYS A 141 1.52 9.03 11.47
C LYS A 141 2.95 9.56 11.61
N LEU A 142 3.72 8.93 12.52
CA LEU A 142 4.95 9.51 13.01
C LEU A 142 5.97 9.48 11.87
N LYS A 143 6.12 10.65 11.26
CA LYS A 143 7.34 11.09 10.63
C LYS A 143 8.47 10.81 11.63
N LEU A 144 9.36 9.91 11.23
CA LEU A 144 10.70 9.71 11.78
C LEU A 144 10.78 9.37 13.29
N ALA A 145 11.02 8.10 13.58
CA ALA A 145 11.91 7.73 14.67
C ALA A 145 12.75 6.53 14.21
N SER A 146 14.06 6.71 14.17
CA SER A 146 15.03 5.67 13.85
C SER A 146 14.74 4.44 14.72
N PRO A 147 14.39 3.29 14.13
CA PRO A 147 14.05 2.10 14.89
C PRO A 147 15.33 1.46 15.41
N ARG A 148 15.37 1.25 16.72
CA ARG A 148 16.31 0.29 17.31
C ARG A 148 15.95 -1.07 16.72
N ILE A 149 16.91 -1.65 16.02
CA ILE A 149 16.85 -3.02 15.51
C ILE A 149 16.52 -3.92 16.70
N PRO A 150 15.45 -4.73 16.66
CA PRO A 150 15.27 -5.80 17.64
C PRO A 150 16.48 -6.73 17.51
N SER A 151 17.28 -6.80 18.57
CA SER A 151 18.31 -7.81 18.71
C SER A 151 17.63 -9.19 18.71
N PHE A 152 17.92 -9.98 17.68
CA PHE A 152 17.66 -11.42 17.66
C PHE A 152 18.73 -12.14 18.48
#